data_AF-A0A855N9T9-F1
#
_entry.id   AF-A0A855N9T9-F1
#
_cell.length_a   1.000
_cell.length_b   1.000
_cell.length_c   1.000
_cell.angle_alpha   90.00
_cell.angle_beta   90.00
_cell.angle_gamma   90.00
#
_symmetry.space_group_name_H-M   'P 1'
#
loop_
_entity.id
_entity.type
_entity.pdbx_description
1 polymer ?
#
loop_
_entity_poly.entity_id
_entity_poly.type
_entity_poly.pdbx_seq_one_letter_code
_entity_poly.pdbx_strand_id
1 'polypeptide(L)'
;MQVNNDVLFGMNSSSNVSSKQSNDEDSYFEKLLESLKQSNSSDSDLTSITNTEEFANKLSELGSAAFLIAFNLEKIEAKLEEKRKELMSALDVENLSDEDKIKALASIEKALDNYEKELLEKLRIKELAEQKEDKNLEKGSLKSLLSSI
;
A
#
# COMPACT_ATOMS: atom_id res chain seq x y z
N MET A 1 2.00 -50.34 -15.17
CA MET A 1 0.71 -49.82 -15.68
C MET A 1 -0.28 -49.82 -14.53
N GLN A 2 -1.17 -48.81 -14.51
CA GLN A 2 -2.36 -48.61 -13.66
C GLN A 2 -2.06 -48.39 -12.16
N VAL A 3 -2.06 -47.14 -11.67
CA VAL A 3 -3.22 -46.28 -11.29
C VAL A 3 -4.37 -47.05 -10.64
N ASN A 4 -4.67 -46.70 -9.39
CA ASN A 4 -6.05 -46.51 -8.92
C ASN A 4 -6.01 -45.55 -7.72
N ASN A 5 -6.47 -44.36 -8.02
CA ASN A 5 -6.90 -43.31 -7.14
C ASN A 5 -8.30 -43.71 -6.65
N ASP A 6 -8.52 -43.93 -5.36
CA ASP A 6 -9.87 -43.90 -4.79
C ASP A 6 -9.83 -43.22 -3.43
N VAL A 7 -10.28 -41.97 -3.49
CA VAL A 7 -10.78 -41.15 -2.41
C VAL A 7 -11.91 -41.92 -1.71
N LEU A 8 -11.74 -42.23 -0.43
CA LEU A 8 -12.85 -42.59 0.43
C LEU A 8 -12.73 -41.86 1.77
N PHE A 9 -13.05 -40.57 1.75
CA PHE A 9 -13.39 -39.80 2.95
C PHE A 9 -14.77 -40.29 3.44
N GLY A 10 -14.75 -41.38 4.20
CA GLY A 10 -15.89 -41.87 4.95
C GLY A 10 -16.11 -41.03 6.21
N MET A 11 -17.21 -40.29 6.21
CA MET A 11 -17.81 -39.63 7.36
C MET A 11 -18.04 -40.59 8.54
N ASN A 12 -17.92 -40.01 9.74
CA ASN A 12 -18.45 -40.42 11.04
C ASN A 12 -17.66 -41.44 11.86
N SER A 13 -16.98 -40.91 12.89
CA SER A 13 -17.03 -41.52 14.22
C SER A 13 -17.14 -40.41 15.27
N SER A 14 -18.19 -40.53 16.07
CA SER A 14 -18.55 -39.63 17.17
C SER A 14 -17.42 -39.40 18.15
N SER A 15 -17.23 -38.13 18.53
CA SER A 15 -16.80 -37.79 19.88
C SER A 15 -17.71 -36.68 20.41
N ASN A 16 -18.53 -37.06 21.40
CA ASN A 16 -19.06 -36.10 22.35
C ASN A 16 -17.86 -35.53 23.12
N VAL A 17 -17.44 -34.31 22.77
CA VAL A 17 -16.64 -33.47 23.65
C VAL A 17 -17.41 -32.16 23.82
N SER A 18 -18.06 -32.06 24.96
CA SER A 18 -18.50 -30.79 25.52
C SER A 18 -17.26 -29.97 25.88
N SER A 19 -16.87 -29.04 25.02
CA SER A 19 -16.18 -27.82 25.45
C SER A 19 -16.67 -26.68 24.57
N LYS A 20 -17.53 -25.86 25.17
CA LYS A 20 -17.93 -24.55 24.71
C LYS A 20 -16.68 -23.65 24.74
N GLN A 21 -15.87 -23.73 23.69
CA GLN A 21 -14.72 -22.86 23.50
C GLN A 21 -15.14 -21.81 22.49
N SER A 22 -15.45 -20.63 23.02
CA SER A 22 -15.88 -19.45 22.28
C SER A 22 -14.87 -19.10 21.19
N ASN A 23 -15.43 -18.77 20.03
CA ASN A 23 -14.77 -18.19 18.87
C ASN A 23 -13.82 -17.06 19.26
N ASP A 24 -12.51 -17.31 19.25
CA ASP A 24 -11.49 -16.25 19.36
C ASP A 24 -10.74 -16.03 18.04
N GLU A 25 -10.96 -16.87 17.02
CA GLU A 25 -10.31 -16.68 15.71
C GLU A 25 -10.95 -15.56 14.87
N ASP A 26 -12.29 -15.41 14.94
CA ASP A 26 -13.00 -14.29 14.29
C ASP A 26 -12.53 -12.93 14.84
N SER A 27 -12.21 -12.87 16.14
CA SER A 27 -11.71 -11.67 16.84
C SER A 27 -10.32 -11.24 16.35
N TYR A 28 -9.45 -12.18 15.97
CA TYR A 28 -8.11 -11.85 15.49
C TYR A 28 -8.14 -11.32 14.05
N PHE A 29 -8.92 -11.95 13.18
CA PHE A 29 -9.11 -11.48 11.81
C PHE A 29 -9.76 -10.10 11.78
N GLU A 30 -10.79 -9.87 12.60
CA GLU A 30 -11.42 -8.56 12.73
C GLU A 30 -10.44 -7.51 13.26
N LYS A 31 -9.57 -7.84 14.23
CA LYS A 31 -8.51 -6.93 14.70
C LYS A 31 -7.46 -6.62 13.63
N LEU A 32 -7.13 -7.58 12.77
CA LEU A 32 -6.26 -7.35 11.62
C LEU A 32 -6.92 -6.42 10.60
N LEU A 33 -8.20 -6.64 10.30
CA LEU A 33 -8.98 -5.75 9.44
C LEU A 33 -9.10 -4.34 10.03
N GLU A 34 -9.35 -4.22 11.33
CA GLU A 34 -9.44 -2.95 12.06
C GLU A 34 -8.11 -2.18 11.97
N SER A 35 -6.98 -2.89 12.14
CA SER A 35 -5.63 -2.33 12.02
C SER A 35 -5.34 -1.83 10.59
N LEU A 36 -5.73 -2.61 9.57
CA LEU A 36 -5.60 -2.21 8.15
C LEU A 36 -6.52 -1.05 7.77
N LYS A 37 -7.71 -0.96 8.38
CA LYS A 37 -8.63 0.17 8.20
C LYS A 37 -8.10 1.44 8.84
N GLN A 38 -7.46 1.35 10.01
CA GLN A 38 -6.84 2.49 10.70
C GLN A 38 -5.59 3.01 10.00
N SER A 39 -4.83 2.18 9.26
CA SER A 39 -3.67 2.66 8.50
C SER A 39 -4.03 3.46 7.25
N ASN A 40 -5.26 3.35 6.76
CA ASN A 40 -5.71 3.99 5.52
C ASN A 40 -6.44 5.33 5.74
N SER A 41 -6.62 5.79 6.98
CA SER A 41 -7.56 6.88 7.29
C SER A 41 -6.96 8.30 7.38
N SER A 42 -5.80 8.59 6.76
CA SER A 42 -5.26 9.97 6.81
C SER A 42 -4.54 10.49 5.56
N ASP A 43 -4.62 9.82 4.41
CA ASP A 43 -4.17 10.39 3.14
C ASP A 43 -5.39 10.33 2.20
N SER A 44 -6.21 11.39 2.21
CA SER A 44 -7.39 11.48 1.36
C SER A 44 -6.99 11.49 -0.12
N ASP A 45 -7.46 10.47 -0.83
CA ASP A 45 -7.86 10.41 -2.23
C ASP A 45 -7.12 11.28 -3.25
N LEU A 46 -6.07 10.68 -3.82
CA LEU A 46 -6.00 10.56 -5.29
C LEU A 46 -5.10 9.37 -5.64
N THR A 47 -5.70 8.20 -5.84
CA THR A 47 -5.05 7.09 -6.53
C THR A 47 -5.97 6.64 -7.65
N SER A 48 -5.48 6.54 -8.88
CA SER A 48 -6.27 6.17 -10.08
C SER A 48 -6.98 4.83 -9.98
N ILE A 49 -6.58 4.00 -9.01
CA ILE A 49 -7.21 2.72 -8.72
C ILE A 49 -8.43 2.98 -7.85
N THR A 50 -9.59 2.96 -8.50
CA THR A 50 -10.87 3.27 -7.85
C THR A 50 -11.59 2.02 -7.36
N ASN A 51 -11.14 0.84 -7.79
CA ASN A 51 -11.74 -0.44 -7.45
C ASN A 51 -10.71 -1.57 -7.37
N THR A 52 -11.12 -2.68 -6.75
CA THR A 52 -10.26 -3.86 -6.51
C THR A 52 -9.93 -4.63 -7.78
N GLU A 53 -10.73 -4.49 -8.84
CA GLU A 53 -10.53 -5.18 -10.11
C GLU A 53 -9.39 -4.52 -10.91
N GLU A 54 -9.37 -3.20 -10.97
CA GLU A 54 -8.25 -2.40 -11.51
C GLU A 54 -6.95 -2.67 -10.75
N PHE A 55 -7.03 -2.78 -9.42
CA PHE A 55 -5.89 -3.18 -8.59
C PHE A 55 -5.36 -4.56 -9.01
N ALA A 56 -6.23 -5.56 -9.06
CA ALA A 56 -5.86 -6.93 -9.41
C ALA A 56 -5.28 -7.02 -10.83
N ASN A 57 -5.87 -6.30 -11.79
CA ASN A 57 -5.41 -6.27 -13.17
C ASN A 57 -4.01 -5.63 -13.27
N LYS A 58 -3.81 -4.44 -12.69
CA LYS A 58 -2.49 -3.77 -12.70
C LYS A 58 -1.43 -4.58 -11.95
N LEU A 59 -1.80 -5.21 -10.83
CA LEU A 59 -0.89 -6.06 -10.06
C LEU A 59 -0.51 -7.33 -10.84
N SER A 60 -1.46 -7.95 -11.54
CA SER A 60 -1.22 -9.11 -12.39
C SER A 60 -0.39 -8.78 -13.62
N GLU A 61 -0.56 -7.58 -14.20
CA GLU A 61 0.17 -7.15 -15.39
C GLU A 61 1.62 -6.78 -15.10
N LEU A 62 1.85 -5.98 -14.06
CA LEU A 62 3.17 -5.43 -13.73
C LEU A 62 3.98 -6.33 -12.79
N GLY A 63 3.30 -7.17 -12.01
CA GLY A 63 3.87 -7.83 -10.84
C GLY A 63 4.03 -6.87 -9.65
N SER A 64 4.14 -7.43 -8.44
CA SER A 64 4.06 -6.66 -7.18
C SER A 64 5.10 -5.55 -7.04
N ALA A 65 6.36 -5.82 -7.41
CA ALA A 65 7.44 -4.84 -7.29
C ALA A 65 7.24 -3.64 -8.22
N ALA A 66 6.98 -3.88 -9.51
CA ALA A 66 6.77 -2.81 -10.48
C ALA A 66 5.46 -2.06 -10.23
N PHE A 67 4.41 -2.77 -9.79
CA PHE A 67 3.15 -2.16 -9.36
C PHE A 67 3.37 -1.15 -8.23
N LEU A 68 4.09 -1.53 -7.17
CA LEU A 68 4.35 -0.62 -6.04
C LEU A 68 5.14 0.61 -6.47
N ILE A 69 6.13 0.45 -7.35
CA ILE A 69 6.90 1.59 -7.89
C ILE A 69 5.96 2.52 -8.68
N ALA A 70 5.16 1.98 -9.60
CA ALA A 70 4.24 2.77 -10.41
C ALA A 70 3.20 3.50 -9.56
N PHE A 71 2.60 2.80 -8.60
CA PHE A 71 1.62 3.36 -7.67
C PHE A 71 2.21 4.51 -6.84
N ASN A 72 3.44 4.36 -6.37
CA ASN A 72 4.12 5.40 -5.60
C ASN A 72 4.47 6.63 -6.46
N LEU A 73 4.90 6.43 -7.71
CA LEU A 73 5.16 7.54 -8.65
C LEU A 73 3.88 8.34 -8.92
N GLU A 74 2.76 7.64 -9.13
CA GLU A 74 1.46 8.28 -9.34
C GLU A 74 1.04 9.12 -8.12
N LYS A 75 1.29 8.61 -6.91
CA LYS A 75 1.04 9.35 -5.67
C LYS A 75 1.92 10.59 -5.55
N ILE A 76 3.16 10.54 -6.02
CA ILE A 76 4.06 11.70 -6.05
C ILE A 76 3.54 12.75 -7.03
N GLU A 77 3.09 12.33 -8.22
CA GLU A 77 2.51 13.22 -9.23
C GLU A 77 1.26 13.93 -8.72
N ALA A 78 0.35 13.19 -8.06
CA ALA A 78 -0.83 13.78 -7.43
C ALA A 78 -0.47 14.85 -6.38
N LYS A 79 0.54 14.58 -5.52
CA LYS A 79 1.02 15.54 -4.52
C LYS A 79 1.70 16.75 -5.14
N LEU A 80 2.40 16.59 -6.26
CA LEU A 80 3.00 17.69 -7.01
C LEU A 80 1.92 18.60 -7.60
N GLU A 81 0.86 18.03 -8.17
CA GLU A 81 -0.21 18.83 -8.77
C GLU A 81 -1.04 19.56 -7.71
N GLU A 82 -1.33 18.91 -6.57
CA GLU A 82 -1.94 19.57 -5.42
C GLU A 82 -1.08 20.76 -4.95
N LYS A 83 0.24 20.55 -4.81
CA LYS A 83 1.15 21.61 -4.36
C LYS A 83 1.30 22.73 -5.38
N ARG A 84 1.29 22.40 -6.68
CA ARG A 84 1.28 23.39 -7.77
C ARG A 84 0.07 24.30 -7.65
N LYS A 85 -1.12 23.71 -7.48
CA LYS A 85 -2.38 24.46 -7.34
C LYS A 85 -2.38 25.33 -6.08
N GLU A 86 -1.89 24.81 -4.95
CA GLU A 86 -1.75 25.57 -3.70
C GLU A 86 -0.84 26.79 -3.89
N LEU A 87 0.34 26.60 -4.50
CA LEU A 87 1.30 27.68 -4.73
C LEU A 87 0.79 28.72 -5.72
N MET A 88 0.15 28.28 -6.81
CA MET A 88 -0.47 29.19 -7.78
C MET A 88 -1.57 30.04 -7.15
N SER A 89 -2.39 29.43 -6.28
CA SER A 89 -3.43 30.16 -5.54
C SER A 89 -2.86 31.10 -4.49
N ALA A 90 -1.80 30.71 -3.77
CA ALA A 90 -1.19 31.53 -2.72
C ALA A 90 -0.48 32.77 -3.28
N LEU A 91 0.11 32.66 -4.47
CA LEU A 91 0.78 33.75 -5.18
C LEU A 91 -0.17 34.59 -6.04
N ASP A 92 -1.45 34.21 -6.11
CA ASP A 92 -2.47 34.84 -6.95
C ASP A 92 -1.97 35.09 -8.39
N VAL A 93 -1.36 34.05 -8.97
CA VAL A 93 -0.58 34.13 -10.22
C VAL A 93 -1.42 34.61 -11.42
N GLU A 94 -2.74 34.47 -11.34
CA GLU A 94 -3.68 34.94 -12.37
C GLU A 94 -3.79 36.47 -12.42
N ASN A 95 -3.57 37.16 -11.30
CA ASN A 95 -3.70 38.61 -11.17
C ASN A 95 -2.35 39.36 -11.21
N LEU A 96 -1.24 38.64 -11.38
CA LEU A 96 0.10 39.24 -11.52
C LEU A 96 0.31 39.88 -12.90
N SER A 97 1.21 40.86 -12.95
CA SER A 97 1.74 41.39 -14.22
C SER A 97 2.46 40.30 -15.00
N ASP A 98 2.53 40.39 -16.34
CA ASP A 98 3.16 39.34 -17.16
C ASP A 98 4.60 39.02 -16.74
N GLU A 99 5.36 40.04 -16.33
CA GLU A 99 6.76 39.89 -15.91
C GLU A 99 6.88 39.23 -14.53
N ASP A 100 5.98 39.56 -13.60
CA ASP A 100 5.94 38.94 -12.27
C ASP A 100 5.36 37.53 -12.32
N LYS A 101 4.42 37.28 -13.24
CA LYS A 101 3.85 35.96 -13.51
C LYS A 101 4.91 34.98 -13.99
N ILE A 102 5.79 35.40 -14.92
CA ILE A 102 6.91 34.55 -15.38
C ILE A 102 7.86 34.21 -14.23
N LYS A 103 8.21 35.19 -13.38
CA LYS A 103 9.07 34.97 -12.21
C LYS A 103 8.41 34.06 -11.18
N ALA A 104 7.12 34.26 -10.92
CA ALA A 104 6.35 33.43 -9.99
C ALA A 104 6.27 31.99 -10.48
N LEU A 105 5.95 31.76 -11.76
CA LEU A 105 5.92 30.42 -12.36
C LEU A 105 7.28 29.73 -12.27
N ALA A 106 8.37 30.42 -12.63
CA ALA A 106 9.72 29.87 -12.52
C ALA A 106 10.09 29.51 -11.06
N SER A 107 9.65 30.32 -10.09
CA SER A 107 9.86 30.04 -8.67
C SER A 107 9.01 28.86 -8.18
N ILE A 108 7.78 28.72 -8.67
CA ILE A 108 6.90 27.58 -8.37
C ILE A 108 7.51 26.30 -8.93
N GLU A 109 7.95 26.29 -10.19
CA GLU A 109 8.61 25.14 -10.82
C GLU A 109 9.82 24.68 -10.00
N LYS A 110 10.69 25.62 -9.60
CA LYS A 110 11.85 25.32 -8.77
C LYS A 110 11.47 24.78 -7.39
N ALA A 111 10.37 25.26 -6.81
CA ALA A 111 9.86 24.73 -5.54
C ALA A 111 9.32 23.31 -5.70
N LEU A 112 8.61 23.03 -6.80
CA LEU A 112 8.09 21.71 -7.13
C LEU A 112 9.22 20.70 -7.40
N ASP A 113 10.26 21.08 -8.14
CA ASP A 113 11.46 20.24 -8.36
C ASP A 113 12.13 19.81 -7.05
N ASN A 114 12.22 20.74 -6.09
CA ASN A 114 12.80 20.44 -4.78
C ASN A 114 11.87 19.53 -3.97
N TYR A 115 10.56 19.75 -4.06
CA TYR A 115 9.55 18.95 -3.38
C TYR A 115 9.49 17.52 -3.94
N GLU A 116 9.57 17.34 -5.26
CA GLU A 116 9.67 16.03 -5.91
C GLU A 116 10.89 15.25 -5.39
N LYS A 117 12.07 15.89 -5.34
CA LYS A 117 13.28 15.27 -4.80
C LYS A 117 13.12 14.85 -3.35
N GLU A 118 12.47 15.67 -2.53
CA GLU A 118 12.19 15.34 -1.14
C GLU A 118 11.24 14.13 -1.02
N LEU A 119 10.21 14.06 -1.86
CA LEU A 119 9.27 12.93 -1.90
C LEU A 119 9.96 11.63 -2.32
N LEU A 120 10.81 11.68 -3.36
CA LEU A 120 11.59 10.53 -3.81
C LEU A 120 12.61 10.06 -2.76
N GLU A 121 13.26 11.00 -2.06
CA GLU A 121 14.19 10.65 -1.00
C GLU A 121 13.48 10.00 0.19
N LYS A 122 12.30 10.51 0.59
CA LYS A 122 11.47 9.87 1.61
C LYS A 122 11.08 8.44 1.23
N LEU A 123 10.75 8.22 -0.04
CA LEU A 123 10.42 6.89 -0.55
C LEU A 123 11.62 5.94 -0.43
N ARG A 124 12.80 6.39 -0.87
CA ARG A 124 14.05 5.62 -0.78
C ARG A 124 14.44 5.31 0.68
N ILE A 125 14.31 6.27 1.59
CA ILE A 125 14.60 6.07 3.01
C ILE A 125 13.66 5.02 3.61
N LYS A 126 12.37 5.05 3.24
CA LYS A 126 11.39 4.06 3.69
C LYS A 126 11.72 2.66 3.19
N GLU A 127 12.08 2.53 1.91
CA GLU A 127 12.52 1.24 1.33
C GLU A 127 13.76 0.67 2.06
N LEU A 128 14.74 1.53 2.39
CA LEU A 128 15.94 1.12 3.14
C LEU A 128 15.64 0.74 4.60
N ALA A 129 14.58 1.29 5.20
CA ALA A 129 14.15 0.94 6.55
C ALA A 129 13.46 -0.43 6.57
N GLU A 130 12.56 -0.70 5.62
CA GLU A 130 11.85 -1.98 5.48
C GLU A 130 12.85 -3.14 5.23
N GLN A 131 13.86 -2.93 4.38
CA GLN A 131 14.93 -3.92 4.15
C GLN A 131 15.79 -4.23 5.40
N LYS A 132 15.83 -3.33 6.39
CA LYS A 132 16.55 -3.54 7.66
C LYS A 132 15.70 -4.24 8.71
N GLU A 133 14.38 -4.06 8.68
CA GLU A 133 13.45 -4.78 9.55
C GLU A 133 13.31 -6.26 9.15
N ASP A 134 13.30 -6.56 7.84
CA ASP A 134 13.21 -7.94 7.34
C ASP A 134 14.38 -8.84 7.81
N LYS A 135 15.57 -8.26 8.04
CA LYS A 135 16.72 -8.99 8.60
C LYS A 135 16.55 -9.38 10.07
N ASN A 136 15.63 -8.74 10.80
CA ASN A 136 15.31 -9.09 12.19
C ASN A 136 14.07 -9.98 12.32
N LEU A 137 13.28 -10.16 11.23
CA LEU A 137 12.04 -10.93 11.20
C LEU A 137 12.20 -12.43 10.89
N GLU A 138 13.42 -12.92 10.60
CA GLU A 138 13.68 -14.37 10.41
C GLU A 138 13.25 -15.23 11.62
N LYS A 139 13.10 -14.64 12.82
CA LYS A 139 12.62 -15.33 14.03
C LYS A 139 11.10 -15.42 14.16
N GLY A 140 10.33 -14.79 13.29
CA GLY A 140 8.86 -14.76 13.30
C GLY A 140 8.20 -15.11 11.96
N SER A 141 8.97 -15.62 11.00
CA SER A 141 8.46 -16.01 9.67
C SER A 141 7.32 -17.04 9.78
N LEU A 142 6.31 -16.93 8.91
CA LEU A 142 5.27 -17.97 8.72
C LEU A 142 5.87 -19.38 8.57
N LYS A 143 7.10 -19.48 8.05
CA LYS A 143 7.85 -20.72 7.95
C LYS A 143 8.18 -21.35 9.32
N SER A 144 8.43 -20.55 10.35
CA SER A 144 8.66 -21.04 11.72
C SER A 144 7.36 -21.50 12.38
N LEU A 145 6.26 -20.78 12.14
CA LEU A 145 4.92 -21.13 12.62
C LEU A 145 4.41 -22.44 11.99
N LEU A 146 4.61 -22.62 10.68
CA LEU A 146 4.23 -23.84 9.95
C LEU A 146 5.15 -25.03 10.22
N SER A 147 6.39 -24.79 10.68
CA SER A 147 7.31 -25.86 11.09
C SER A 147 7.03 -26.42 12.49
N SER A 148 6.14 -25.76 13.25
CA SER A 148 5.76 -26.14 14.62
C SER A 148 4.41 -26.86 14.71
N ILE A 149 3.82 -27.22 13.56
CA ILE A 149 2.63 -28.07 13.39
C ILE A 149 3.10 -29.40 12.81
#